data_AF-A0A3N4V977-F1
#
_entry.id   AF-A0A3N4V977-F1
#
_cell.length_a   1.000
_cell.length_b   1.000
_cell.length_c   1.000
_cell.angle_alpha   90.00
_cell.angle_beta   90.00
_cell.angle_gamma   90.00
#
_symmetry.space_group_name_H-M   'P 1'
#
loop_
_entity.id
_entity.type
_entity.pdbx_description
1 polymer ?
#
loop_
_entity_poly.entity_id
_entity_poly.type
_entity_poly.pdbx_seq_one_letter_code
_entity_poly.pdbx_strand_id
1 'polypeptide(L)'
;MAGLFERLLGGSTAGPASPDGGRVAVGQPWEPIEVVGESYRRADIERFFSSLGRPAGGVTTSEAVLEAEPSNRFDKNAVKVVVDGYHLGYVPGDFAPRVAAALRQLSRGDIGVIPARVWGRPRDGQWSARVTIGHDLDPEIEKDYGTEDLERNRRFADEARRREAGAIKGDFWTIFKPEVMELKKQGRYDEALMRLYQMVSATERVALASAGSPDPWPTDQICMILTKQKLEVDQLRHLERFIKACGGHDIPDKIKARYAKARIARGE
;
A
#
# COMPACT_ATOMS: atom_id res chain seq x y z
N MET A 1 -65.17 -11.73 -33.23
CA MET A 1 -64.79 -11.23 -34.56
C MET A 1 -63.43 -10.56 -34.40
N ALA A 2 -62.34 -11.33 -34.33
CA ALA A 2 -61.66 -12.00 -35.45
C ALA A 2 -60.91 -11.02 -36.36
N GLY A 3 -59.57 -11.11 -36.30
CA GLY A 3 -58.61 -10.67 -37.33
C GLY A 3 -58.36 -9.16 -37.46
N LEU A 4 -57.26 -8.69 -38.05
CA LEU A 4 -56.43 -9.41 -39.01
C LEU A 4 -55.15 -8.58 -39.35
N PHE A 5 -54.02 -9.30 -39.43
CA PHE A 5 -52.75 -8.99 -40.12
C PHE A 5 -51.71 -8.02 -39.53
N GLU A 6 -50.94 -8.58 -38.60
CA GLU A 6 -49.49 -8.37 -38.49
C GLU A 6 -48.73 -9.34 -39.42
N ARG A 7 -47.54 -8.90 -39.88
CA ARG A 7 -46.42 -9.68 -40.49
C ARG A 7 -46.55 -10.13 -41.95
N LEU A 8 -45.91 -9.37 -42.85
CA LEU A 8 -45.06 -9.88 -43.94
C LEU A 8 -44.44 -8.72 -44.74
N LEU A 9 -43.25 -8.25 -44.34
CA LEU A 9 -42.23 -7.75 -45.27
C LEU A 9 -40.87 -7.95 -44.59
N GLY A 10 -40.22 -9.05 -44.96
CA GLY A 10 -38.81 -9.28 -44.68
C GLY A 10 -37.97 -8.26 -45.44
N GLY A 11 -37.55 -7.22 -44.74
CA GLY A 11 -36.48 -6.34 -45.17
C GLY A 11 -35.19 -6.78 -44.50
N SER A 12 -34.40 -7.61 -45.19
CA SER A 12 -32.99 -7.80 -44.87
C SER A 12 -32.32 -6.43 -45.00
N THR A 13 -32.04 -5.79 -43.87
CA THR A 13 -31.07 -4.71 -43.80
C THR A 13 -29.77 -5.35 -43.37
N ALA A 14 -29.03 -5.87 -44.36
CA ALA A 14 -27.60 -6.01 -44.22
C ALA A 14 -27.07 -4.61 -43.92
N GLY A 15 -26.77 -4.35 -42.65
CA GLY A 15 -26.04 -3.16 -42.24
C GLY A 15 -24.69 -3.14 -42.96
N PRO A 16 -24.18 -1.96 -43.35
CA PRO A 16 -22.85 -1.87 -43.95
C PRO A 16 -21.83 -2.47 -42.97
N ALA A 17 -20.99 -3.38 -43.46
CA ALA A 17 -19.88 -3.93 -42.69
C ALA A 17 -18.95 -2.78 -42.28
N SER A 18 -18.77 -2.58 -40.97
CA SER A 18 -17.75 -1.67 -40.44
C SER A 18 -16.36 -2.11 -40.93
N PRO A 19 -15.48 -1.19 -41.34
CA PRO A 19 -14.12 -1.51 -41.80
C PRO A 19 -13.14 -1.76 -40.64
N ASP A 20 -13.60 -1.70 -39.40
CA ASP A 20 -12.75 -1.80 -38.22
C ASP A 20 -12.77 -3.24 -37.70
N GLY A 21 -11.67 -3.96 -37.90
CA GLY A 21 -11.51 -5.28 -37.31
C GLY A 21 -11.45 -5.20 -35.77
N GLY A 22 -11.88 -6.28 -35.14
CA GLY A 22 -12.05 -6.34 -33.69
C GLY A 22 -10.76 -6.70 -32.96
N ARG A 23 -10.71 -6.43 -31.65
CA ARG A 23 -9.71 -7.02 -30.75
C ARG A 23 -10.17 -8.44 -30.42
N VAL A 24 -9.36 -9.44 -30.77
CA VAL A 24 -9.71 -10.87 -30.67
C VAL A 24 -8.72 -11.58 -29.77
N ALA A 25 -9.22 -12.23 -28.72
CA ALA A 25 -8.39 -13.05 -27.84
C ALA A 25 -7.73 -14.19 -28.64
N VAL A 26 -6.40 -14.30 -28.59
CA VAL A 26 -5.65 -15.22 -29.45
C VAL A 26 -5.54 -16.61 -28.84
N GLY A 27 -5.87 -17.62 -29.64
CA GLY A 27 -5.56 -19.02 -29.37
C GLY A 27 -6.48 -19.69 -28.35
N GLN A 28 -6.20 -20.97 -28.09
CA GLN A 28 -6.78 -21.69 -26.94
C GLN A 28 -6.05 -21.27 -25.64
N PRO A 29 -6.61 -21.55 -24.45
CA PRO A 29 -5.92 -21.31 -23.19
C PRO A 29 -4.56 -22.02 -23.20
N TRP A 30 -3.49 -21.22 -23.25
CA TRP A 30 -2.13 -21.69 -23.10
C TRP A 30 -1.71 -21.55 -21.65
N GLU A 31 -0.75 -22.38 -21.24
CA GLU A 31 0.00 -22.08 -20.03
C GLU A 31 0.59 -20.66 -20.11
N PRO A 32 0.68 -19.92 -18.99
CA PRO A 32 1.29 -18.60 -18.99
C PRO A 32 2.68 -18.62 -19.61
N ILE A 33 2.89 -17.76 -20.61
CA ILE A 33 4.14 -17.65 -21.35
C ILE A 33 4.94 -16.49 -20.77
N GLU A 34 6.15 -16.77 -20.28
CA GLU A 34 7.12 -15.71 -19.97
C GLU A 34 7.69 -15.16 -21.28
N VAL A 35 7.54 -13.85 -21.48
CA VAL A 35 8.09 -13.13 -22.63
C VAL A 35 9.62 -13.11 -22.52
N VAL A 36 10.29 -12.99 -23.66
CA VAL A 36 11.75 -12.85 -23.73
C VAL A 36 12.19 -11.56 -24.39
N GLY A 37 13.40 -11.13 -24.07
CA GLY A 37 14.04 -9.98 -24.71
C GLY A 37 13.73 -8.63 -24.05
N GLU A 38 13.10 -8.63 -22.86
CA GLU A 38 12.77 -7.42 -22.10
C GLU A 38 14.01 -6.58 -21.75
N SER A 39 15.17 -7.24 -21.58
CA SER A 39 16.46 -6.57 -21.34
C SER A 39 16.93 -5.70 -22.52
N TYR A 40 16.46 -5.96 -23.74
CA TYR A 40 16.69 -5.10 -24.91
C TYR A 40 15.62 -4.01 -25.07
N ARG A 41 14.60 -4.00 -24.20
CA ARG A 41 13.44 -3.09 -24.23
C ARG A 41 13.37 -2.16 -23.01
N ARG A 42 14.47 -1.99 -22.28
CA ARG A 42 14.52 -1.17 -21.04
C ARG A 42 13.92 0.23 -21.19
N ALA A 43 14.20 0.92 -22.29
CA ALA A 43 13.65 2.25 -22.54
C ALA A 43 12.13 2.25 -22.80
N ASP A 44 11.61 1.21 -23.45
CA ASP A 44 10.16 1.04 -23.65
C ASP A 44 9.47 0.69 -22.33
N ILE A 45 10.09 -0.17 -21.50
CA ILE A 45 9.61 -0.52 -20.16
C ILE A 45 9.56 0.71 -19.26
N GLU A 46 10.61 1.53 -19.27
CA GLU A 46 10.65 2.79 -18.52
C GLU A 46 9.51 3.73 -18.92
N ARG A 47 9.32 3.92 -20.24
CA ARG A 47 8.24 4.76 -20.75
C ARG A 47 6.86 4.20 -20.42
N PHE A 48 6.69 2.87 -20.50
CA PHE A 48 5.46 2.19 -20.11
C PHE A 48 5.10 2.52 -18.65
N PHE A 49 6.00 2.24 -17.70
CA PHE A 49 5.75 2.53 -16.28
C PHE A 49 5.60 4.04 -15.99
N SER A 50 6.36 4.89 -16.68
CA SER A 50 6.20 6.34 -16.57
C SER A 50 4.83 6.82 -17.04
N SER A 51 4.30 6.23 -18.12
CA SER A 51 2.97 6.57 -18.64
C SER A 51 1.83 6.17 -17.71
N LEU A 52 2.07 5.18 -16.84
CA LEU A 52 1.15 4.79 -15.76
C LEU A 52 1.28 5.68 -14.51
N GLY A 53 2.16 6.68 -14.52
CA GLY A 53 2.48 7.49 -13.35
C GLY A 53 3.32 6.75 -12.29
N ARG A 54 3.96 5.63 -12.66
CA ARG A 54 4.73 4.75 -11.77
C ARG A 54 6.21 4.71 -12.14
N PRO A 55 6.96 5.84 -12.12
CA PRO A 55 8.36 5.88 -12.57
C PRO A 55 9.31 5.01 -11.73
N ALA A 56 8.90 4.60 -10.52
CA ALA A 56 9.64 3.64 -9.68
C ALA A 56 9.33 2.17 -10.02
N GLY A 57 8.48 1.92 -11.01
CA GLY A 57 8.02 0.60 -11.39
C GLY A 57 6.89 0.06 -10.51
N GLY A 58 6.60 -1.22 -10.66
CA GLY A 58 5.48 -1.85 -9.99
C GLY A 58 5.10 -3.18 -10.61
N VAL A 59 3.86 -3.59 -10.34
CA VAL A 59 3.19 -4.73 -10.97
C VAL A 59 1.90 -4.20 -11.57
N THR A 60 1.63 -4.53 -12.83
CA THR A 60 0.35 -4.22 -13.46
C THR A 60 -0.11 -5.31 -14.40
N THR A 61 -1.43 -5.46 -14.55
CA THR A 61 -2.05 -6.31 -15.57
C THR A 61 -2.71 -5.42 -16.63
N SER A 62 -2.36 -5.64 -17.89
CA SER A 62 -2.92 -4.93 -19.04
C SER A 62 -3.14 -5.91 -20.19
N GLU A 63 -3.72 -5.45 -21.30
CA GLU A 63 -3.92 -6.26 -22.49
C GLU A 63 -2.73 -6.10 -23.43
N ALA A 64 -2.04 -7.20 -23.75
CA ALA A 64 -1.03 -7.21 -24.79
C ALA A 64 -1.65 -7.39 -26.16
N VAL A 65 -1.19 -6.60 -27.13
CA VAL A 65 -1.32 -6.85 -28.56
C VAL A 65 -0.17 -7.74 -29.01
N LEU A 66 -0.49 -8.78 -29.79
CA LEU A 66 0.47 -9.71 -30.36
C LEU A 66 0.64 -9.44 -31.85
N GLU A 67 1.85 -9.06 -32.27
CA GLU A 67 2.17 -8.70 -33.66
C GLU A 67 3.10 -9.74 -34.28
N ALA A 68 2.63 -10.49 -35.28
CA ALA A 68 3.49 -11.43 -36.01
C ALA A 68 4.45 -10.68 -36.95
N GLU A 69 5.73 -11.07 -36.95
CA GLU A 69 6.77 -10.51 -37.81
C GLU A 69 7.28 -11.56 -38.81
N PRO A 70 6.51 -11.96 -39.85
CA PRO A 70 6.90 -13.01 -40.79
C PRO A 70 8.14 -12.68 -41.63
N SER A 71 8.49 -11.39 -41.71
CA SER A 71 9.70 -10.88 -42.38
C SER A 71 10.89 -10.70 -41.44
N ASN A 72 10.78 -11.09 -40.16
CA ASN A 72 11.87 -10.99 -39.20
C ASN A 72 13.05 -11.88 -39.65
N ARG A 73 14.24 -11.28 -39.73
CA ARG A 73 15.46 -11.91 -40.26
C ARG A 73 15.99 -13.08 -39.42
N PHE A 74 15.57 -13.18 -38.15
CA PHE A 74 16.06 -14.18 -37.20
C PHE A 74 15.08 -15.34 -37.03
N ASP A 75 13.79 -15.03 -36.92
CA ASP A 75 12.72 -16.03 -36.79
C ASP A 75 11.47 -15.56 -37.53
N LYS A 76 11.10 -16.28 -38.60
CA LYS A 76 9.87 -16.02 -39.39
C LYS A 76 8.57 -16.23 -38.60
N ASN A 77 8.63 -16.83 -37.41
CA ASN A 77 7.50 -16.98 -36.52
C ASN A 77 7.52 -15.97 -35.37
N ALA A 78 8.48 -15.03 -35.32
CA ALA A 78 8.58 -14.07 -34.24
C ALA A 78 7.26 -13.35 -34.00
N VAL A 79 6.83 -13.31 -32.74
CA VAL A 79 5.62 -12.57 -32.31
C VAL A 79 6.05 -11.54 -31.27
N LYS A 80 5.91 -10.27 -31.63
CA LYS A 80 6.18 -9.14 -30.77
C LYS A 80 5.03 -8.94 -29.79
N VAL A 81 5.38 -8.62 -28.53
CA VAL A 81 4.44 -8.36 -27.44
C VAL A 81 4.42 -6.86 -27.17
N VAL A 82 3.28 -6.22 -27.41
CA VAL A 82 3.07 -4.78 -27.25
C VAL A 82 2.02 -4.54 -26.17
N VAL A 83 2.33 -3.73 -25.16
CA VAL A 83 1.39 -3.35 -24.11
C VAL A 83 1.29 -1.83 -24.09
N ASP A 84 0.07 -1.29 -24.19
CA ASP A 84 -0.19 0.15 -24.23
C ASP A 84 0.69 0.93 -25.24
N GLY A 85 0.97 0.29 -26.38
CA GLY A 85 1.80 0.84 -27.47
C GLY A 85 3.30 0.65 -27.29
N TYR A 86 3.77 0.08 -26.18
CA TYR A 86 5.18 -0.17 -25.91
C TYR A 86 5.58 -1.61 -26.23
N HIS A 87 6.68 -1.78 -26.98
CA HIS A 87 7.25 -3.09 -27.27
C HIS A 87 7.99 -3.61 -26.04
N LEU A 88 7.42 -4.59 -25.34
CA LEU A 88 8.00 -5.10 -24.09
C LEU A 88 8.85 -6.36 -24.29
N GLY A 89 8.63 -7.12 -25.37
CA GLY A 89 9.50 -8.23 -25.75
C GLY A 89 8.89 -9.09 -26.85
N TYR A 90 9.30 -10.35 -26.90
CA TYR A 90 8.85 -11.35 -27.86
C TYR A 90 8.32 -12.60 -27.17
N VAL A 91 7.38 -13.28 -27.83
CA VAL A 91 7.03 -14.66 -27.49
C VAL A 91 8.28 -15.54 -27.68
N PRO A 92 8.61 -16.44 -26.73
CA PRO A 92 9.74 -17.35 -26.87
C PRO A 92 9.60 -18.28 -28.09
N GLY A 93 10.74 -18.67 -28.68
CA GLY A 93 10.78 -19.34 -29.98
C GLY A 93 10.12 -20.73 -30.03
N ASP A 94 10.02 -21.41 -28.90
CA ASP A 94 9.27 -22.67 -28.74
C ASP A 94 7.74 -22.47 -28.81
N PHE A 95 7.24 -21.32 -28.34
CA PHE A 95 5.82 -20.95 -28.43
C PHE A 95 5.48 -20.16 -29.71
N ALA A 96 6.44 -19.44 -30.28
CA ALA A 96 6.23 -18.50 -31.38
C ALA A 96 5.53 -19.12 -32.61
N PRO A 97 5.85 -20.33 -33.10
CA PRO A 97 5.13 -20.96 -34.21
C PRO A 97 3.65 -21.19 -33.94
N ARG A 98 3.30 -21.58 -32.71
CA ARG A 98 1.92 -21.82 -32.26
C ARG A 98 1.14 -20.51 -32.21
N VAL A 99 1.72 -19.47 -31.60
CA VAL A 99 1.09 -18.15 -31.49
C VAL A 99 0.94 -17.51 -32.87
N ALA A 100 1.97 -17.54 -33.70
CA ALA A 100 1.94 -17.01 -35.07
C ALA A 100 0.93 -17.76 -35.96
N ALA A 101 0.71 -19.06 -35.74
CA ALA A 101 -0.34 -19.81 -36.44
C ALA A 101 -1.75 -19.35 -36.00
N ALA A 102 -1.98 -19.13 -34.71
CA ALA A 102 -3.25 -18.60 -34.21
C ALA A 102 -3.54 -17.18 -34.74
N LEU A 103 -2.53 -16.30 -34.79
CA LEU A 103 -2.67 -14.96 -35.38
C LEU A 103 -3.03 -15.00 -36.87
N ARG A 104 -2.53 -15.99 -37.63
CA ARG A 104 -2.86 -16.16 -39.06
C ARG A 104 -4.31 -16.61 -39.30
N GLN A 105 -5.01 -17.10 -38.28
CA GLN A 105 -6.42 -17.51 -38.37
C GLN A 105 -7.38 -16.34 -38.14
N LEU A 106 -6.89 -15.19 -37.68
CA LEU A 106 -7.70 -14.00 -37.47
C LEU A 106 -8.22 -13.43 -38.81
N SER A 107 -9.39 -12.81 -38.76
CA SER A 107 -9.95 -12.16 -39.95
C SER A 107 -9.11 -10.95 -40.33
N ARG A 108 -9.13 -10.58 -41.62
CA ARG A 108 -8.42 -9.38 -42.07
C ARG A 108 -8.93 -8.15 -41.31
N GLY A 109 -8.02 -7.48 -40.60
CA GLY A 109 -8.31 -6.29 -39.79
C GLY A 109 -8.38 -6.57 -38.29
N ASP A 110 -8.56 -7.83 -37.88
CA ASP A 110 -8.60 -8.19 -36.46
C ASP A 110 -7.21 -8.07 -35.82
N ILE A 111 -7.18 -7.64 -34.56
CA ILE A 111 -5.98 -7.49 -33.75
C ILE A 111 -5.97 -8.57 -32.68
N GLY A 112 -4.93 -9.40 -32.68
CA GLY A 112 -4.73 -10.42 -31.67
C GLY A 112 -4.34 -9.83 -30.32
N VAL A 113 -5.13 -10.13 -29.29
CA VAL A 113 -4.88 -9.68 -27.91
C VAL A 113 -4.82 -10.83 -26.91
N ILE A 114 -4.14 -10.61 -25.78
CA ILE A 114 -4.06 -11.54 -24.66
C ILE A 114 -3.77 -10.77 -23.36
N PRO A 115 -4.28 -11.18 -22.18
CA PRO A 115 -3.87 -10.58 -20.92
C PRO A 115 -2.36 -10.70 -20.70
N ALA A 116 -1.79 -9.66 -20.10
CA ALA A 116 -0.36 -9.53 -19.82
C ALA A 116 -0.13 -8.96 -18.43
N ARG A 117 0.66 -9.66 -17.61
CA ARG A 117 1.19 -9.16 -16.34
C ARG A 117 2.59 -8.62 -16.58
N VAL A 118 2.80 -7.35 -16.23
CA VAL A 118 4.08 -6.66 -16.34
C VAL A 118 4.57 -6.30 -14.95
N TRP A 119 5.69 -6.91 -14.56
CA TRP A 119 6.49 -6.46 -13.43
C TRP A 119 7.68 -5.67 -13.95
N GLY A 120 8.03 -4.57 -13.29
CA GLY A 120 9.25 -3.85 -13.59
C GLY A 120 9.74 -2.98 -12.45
N ARG A 121 11.06 -2.79 -12.39
CA ARG A 121 11.70 -1.92 -11.40
C ARG A 121 13.05 -1.41 -11.93
N PRO A 122 13.38 -0.12 -11.73
CA PRO A 122 14.74 0.35 -11.93
C PRO A 122 15.65 -0.18 -10.81
N ARG A 123 16.80 -0.74 -11.18
CA ARG A 123 17.85 -1.20 -10.28
C ARG A 123 19.19 -0.69 -10.80
N ASP A 124 19.93 0.02 -9.96
CA ASP A 124 21.26 0.54 -10.28
C ASP A 124 21.30 1.33 -11.61
N GLY A 125 20.25 2.11 -11.89
CA GLY A 125 20.11 2.90 -13.11
C GLY A 125 19.68 2.12 -14.37
N GLN A 126 19.35 0.82 -14.23
CA GLN A 126 18.84 0.00 -15.34
C GLN A 126 17.49 -0.63 -15.01
N TRP A 127 16.58 -0.66 -15.98
CA TRP A 127 15.32 -1.36 -15.81
C TRP A 127 15.48 -2.88 -15.90
N SER A 128 14.86 -3.56 -14.94
CA SER A 128 14.58 -5.00 -14.99
C SER A 128 13.07 -5.17 -15.11
N ALA A 129 12.63 -6.10 -15.95
CA ALA A 129 11.22 -6.42 -16.09
C ALA A 129 11.02 -7.91 -16.30
N ARG A 130 9.79 -8.35 -16.07
CA ARG A 130 9.27 -9.66 -16.42
C ARG A 130 7.88 -9.44 -16.97
N VAL A 131 7.63 -9.94 -18.17
CA VAL A 131 6.30 -9.91 -18.77
C VAL A 131 5.80 -11.34 -18.89
N THR A 132 4.58 -11.59 -18.44
CA THR A 132 3.90 -12.88 -18.58
C THR A 132 2.60 -12.66 -19.34
N ILE A 133 2.36 -13.40 -20.41
CA ILE A 133 1.09 -13.38 -21.15
C ILE A 133 0.33 -14.68 -20.95
N GLY A 134 -0.99 -14.64 -20.91
CA GLY A 134 -1.81 -15.85 -20.72
C GLY A 134 -3.29 -15.53 -20.53
N HIS A 135 -4.15 -16.52 -20.76
CA HIS A 135 -5.60 -16.37 -20.53
C HIS A 135 -5.95 -16.41 -19.04
N ASP A 136 -5.27 -17.28 -18.28
CA ASP A 136 -5.46 -17.49 -16.85
C ASP A 136 -4.24 -16.99 -16.07
N LEU A 137 -4.02 -15.67 -16.09
CA LEU A 137 -3.02 -15.06 -15.22
C LEU A 137 -3.62 -14.88 -13.83
N ASP A 138 -2.99 -15.48 -12.82
CA ASP A 138 -3.31 -15.15 -11.44
C ASP A 138 -3.18 -13.63 -11.26
N PRO A 139 -4.25 -12.95 -10.82
CA PRO A 139 -4.21 -11.52 -10.59
C PRO A 139 -3.24 -11.27 -9.45
N GLU A 140 -2.03 -10.83 -9.77
CA GLU A 140 -1.14 -10.27 -8.77
C GLU A 140 -1.69 -8.90 -8.38
N ILE A 141 -1.67 -8.59 -7.09
CA ILE A 141 -2.10 -7.28 -6.58
C ILE A 141 -1.29 -6.21 -7.32
N GLU A 142 -1.98 -5.26 -7.97
CA GLU A 142 -1.39 -4.07 -8.58
C GLU A 142 -0.47 -3.37 -7.57
N LYS A 143 0.77 -3.09 -7.98
CA LYS A 143 1.75 -2.40 -7.13
C LYS A 143 2.24 -1.13 -7.80
N ASP A 144 2.36 -0.08 -7.00
CA ASP A 144 3.11 1.13 -7.31
C ASP A 144 4.22 1.25 -6.28
N TYR A 145 5.43 0.87 -6.67
CA TYR A 145 6.58 0.88 -5.76
C TYR A 145 6.96 2.29 -5.30
N GLY A 146 6.62 3.33 -6.07
CA GLY A 146 6.88 4.71 -5.67
C GLY A 146 6.03 5.09 -4.47
N THR A 147 4.74 4.80 -4.55
CA THR A 147 3.80 5.04 -3.46
C THR A 147 4.13 4.18 -2.23
N GLU A 148 4.41 2.88 -2.41
CA GLU A 148 4.79 1.99 -1.31
C GLU A 148 6.08 2.42 -0.61
N ASP A 149 7.10 2.85 -1.37
CA ASP A 149 8.36 3.34 -0.82
C ASP A 149 8.15 4.64 -0.02
N LEU A 150 7.31 5.56 -0.51
CA LEU A 150 6.95 6.79 0.20
C LEU A 150 6.20 6.50 1.50
N GLU A 151 5.22 5.60 1.47
CA GLU A 151 4.49 5.20 2.68
C GLU A 151 5.39 4.54 3.70
N ARG A 152 6.26 3.63 3.25
CA ARG A 152 7.24 2.96 4.10
C ARG A 152 8.20 3.97 4.73
N ASN A 153 8.75 4.89 3.94
CA ASN A 153 9.64 5.94 4.42
C ASN A 153 8.94 6.88 5.41
N ARG A 154 7.67 7.22 5.16
CA ARG A 154 6.84 8.00 6.07
C ARG A 154 6.65 7.28 7.40
N ARG A 155 6.30 5.99 7.38
CA ARG A 155 6.14 5.17 8.59
C ARG A 155 7.44 5.10 9.39
N PHE A 156 8.57 4.86 8.73
CA PHE A 156 9.88 4.88 9.40
C PHE A 156 10.20 6.25 10.01
N ALA A 157 9.91 7.34 9.29
CA ALA A 157 10.10 8.69 9.82
C ALA A 157 9.17 8.99 10.99
N ASP A 158 7.91 8.58 10.94
CA ASP A 158 6.93 8.68 12.02
C ASP A 158 7.40 7.89 13.26
N GLU A 159 7.88 6.66 13.06
CA GLU A 159 8.41 5.83 14.13
C GLU A 159 9.68 6.42 14.76
N ALA A 160 10.60 6.95 13.94
CA ALA A 160 11.79 7.64 14.41
C ALA A 160 11.44 8.89 15.23
N ARG A 161 10.52 9.74 14.73
CA ARG A 161 10.01 10.91 15.46
C ARG A 161 9.38 10.51 16.79
N ARG A 162 8.56 9.46 16.80
CA ARG A 162 7.94 8.93 18.01
C ARG A 162 9.00 8.46 19.01
N ARG A 163 10.01 7.72 18.54
CA ARG A 163 11.09 7.20 19.39
C ARG A 163 11.91 8.33 20.01
N GLU A 164 12.27 9.33 19.22
CA GLU A 164 12.99 10.52 19.66
C GLU A 164 12.17 11.31 20.68
N ALA A 165 10.91 11.58 20.39
CA ALA A 165 10.00 12.30 21.29
C ALA A 165 9.89 11.61 22.66
N GLY A 166 9.80 10.27 22.68
CA GLY A 166 9.68 9.47 23.89
C GLY A 166 11.00 9.13 24.59
N ALA A 167 12.14 9.64 24.12
CA ALA A 167 13.43 9.35 24.70
C ALA A 167 13.66 10.10 26.04
N ILE A 168 14.31 9.42 26.98
CA ILE A 168 14.83 9.97 28.23
C ILE A 168 16.27 9.50 28.32
N LYS A 169 17.24 10.43 28.19
CA LYS A 169 18.67 10.10 28.15
C LYS A 169 19.05 9.04 27.08
N GLY A 170 18.34 9.01 25.96
CA GLY A 170 18.60 8.11 24.83
C GLY A 170 17.72 6.85 24.79
N ASP A 171 17.17 6.42 25.93
CA ASP A 171 16.28 5.26 25.99
C ASP A 171 14.81 5.66 25.92
N PHE A 172 14.00 4.83 25.25
CA PHE A 172 12.56 5.07 25.20
C PHE A 172 11.93 4.90 26.60
N TRP A 173 11.01 5.79 26.95
CA TRP A 173 10.50 5.92 28.33
C TRP A 173 9.99 4.62 28.96
N THR A 174 9.51 3.66 28.17
CA THR A 174 8.98 2.38 28.67
C THR A 174 10.02 1.52 29.38
N ILE A 175 11.31 1.68 29.02
CA ILE A 175 12.43 0.94 29.63
C ILE A 175 12.57 1.26 31.13
N PHE A 176 12.08 2.41 31.59
CA PHE A 176 12.19 2.83 32.99
C PHE A 176 11.06 2.32 33.89
N LYS A 177 10.06 1.60 33.35
CA LYS A 177 8.97 1.01 34.16
C LYS A 177 9.49 0.12 35.29
N PRO A 178 10.44 -0.81 35.08
CA PRO A 178 10.98 -1.66 36.15
C PRO A 178 11.67 -0.86 37.26
N GLU A 179 12.44 0.17 36.91
CA GLU A 179 13.13 1.03 37.89
C GLU A 179 12.13 1.76 38.79
N VAL A 180 11.07 2.33 38.22
CA VAL A 180 10.00 2.96 39.00
C VAL A 180 9.36 1.96 39.98
N MET A 181 9.10 0.73 39.52
CA MET A 181 8.50 -0.30 40.36
C MET A 181 9.42 -0.69 41.53
N GLU A 182 10.72 -0.78 41.28
CA GLU A 182 11.72 -1.08 42.33
C GLU A 182 11.85 0.07 43.34
N LEU A 183 11.93 1.32 42.89
CA LEU A 183 11.96 2.49 43.78
C LEU A 183 10.72 2.55 44.68
N LYS A 184 9.53 2.29 44.12
CA LYS A 184 8.28 2.21 44.90
C LYS A 184 8.30 1.09 45.93
N LYS A 185 8.86 -0.07 45.59
CA LYS A 185 9.00 -1.21 46.51
C LYS A 185 9.92 -0.85 47.69
N GLN A 186 10.98 -0.10 47.43
CA GLN A 186 11.91 0.40 48.44
C GLN A 186 11.37 1.60 49.25
N GLY A 187 10.17 2.10 48.94
CA GLY A 187 9.60 3.28 49.58
C GLY A 187 10.26 4.62 49.19
N ARG A 188 11.13 4.61 48.17
CA ARG A 188 11.85 5.78 47.64
C ARG A 188 10.95 6.57 46.70
N TYR A 189 9.89 7.15 47.25
CA TYR A 189 8.83 7.77 46.47
C TYR A 189 9.26 9.05 45.75
N ASP A 190 10.13 9.87 46.33
CA ASP A 190 10.57 11.12 45.70
C ASP A 190 11.37 10.84 44.43
N GLU A 191 12.23 9.82 44.46
CA GLU A 191 12.99 9.36 43.29
C GLU A 191 12.08 8.72 42.24
N ALA A 192 11.09 7.93 42.68
CA ALA A 192 10.10 7.36 41.79
C ALA A 192 9.28 8.47 41.09
N LEU A 193 8.87 9.52 41.82
CA LEU A 193 8.17 10.67 41.27
C LEU A 193 9.04 11.43 40.28
N MET A 194 10.31 11.68 40.59
CA MET A 194 11.27 12.32 39.67
C MET A 194 11.34 11.56 38.34
N ARG A 195 11.49 10.23 38.38
CA ARG A 195 11.50 9.41 37.15
C ARG A 195 10.17 9.44 36.42
N LEU A 196 9.06 9.34 37.16
CA LEU A 196 7.73 9.37 36.57
C LEU A 196 7.42 10.71 35.87
N TYR A 197 7.85 11.84 36.41
CA TYR A 197 7.69 13.14 35.74
C TYR A 197 8.51 13.27 34.45
N GLN A 198 9.69 12.64 34.40
CA GLN A 198 10.45 12.50 33.14
C GLN A 198 9.66 11.66 32.12
N MET A 199 9.05 10.56 32.57
CA MET A 199 8.20 9.71 31.74
C MET A 199 6.95 10.43 31.25
N VAL A 200 6.26 11.21 32.10
CA VAL A 200 5.11 12.05 31.69
C VAL A 200 5.52 13.03 30.60
N SER A 201 6.63 13.73 30.79
CA SER A 201 7.10 14.69 29.79
C SER A 201 7.45 14.01 28.47
N ALA A 202 7.96 12.78 28.51
CA ALA A 202 8.23 11.97 27.32
C ALA A 202 6.94 11.48 26.63
N THR A 203 5.94 11.02 27.38
CA THR A 203 4.66 10.57 26.81
C THR A 203 3.86 11.72 26.21
N GLU A 204 3.92 12.92 26.80
CA GLU A 204 3.34 14.15 26.24
C GLU A 204 3.99 14.54 24.90
N ARG A 205 5.31 14.43 24.78
CA ARG A 205 6.01 14.66 23.50
C ARG A 205 5.62 13.63 22.44
N VAL A 206 5.49 12.35 22.83
CA VAL A 206 5.04 11.28 21.92
C VAL A 206 3.62 11.55 21.43
N ALA A 207 2.73 11.96 22.34
CA ALA A 207 1.34 12.32 22.04
C ALA A 207 1.27 13.45 21.02
N LEU A 208 2.06 14.51 21.21
CA LEU A 208 2.16 15.62 20.27
C LEU A 208 2.70 15.17 18.90
N ALA A 209 3.77 14.37 18.88
CA ALA A 209 4.38 13.88 17.64
C ALA A 209 3.48 12.92 16.84
N SER A 210 2.55 12.24 17.52
CA SER A 210 1.66 11.25 16.92
C SER A 210 0.20 11.72 16.80
N ALA A 211 -0.10 12.97 17.13
CA ALA A 211 -1.46 13.54 17.23
C ALA A 211 -2.43 12.61 18.02
N GLY A 212 -2.03 12.24 19.24
CA GLY A 212 -2.81 11.36 20.12
C GLY A 212 -2.78 11.77 21.58
N SER A 213 -3.22 10.88 22.47
CA SER A 213 -3.16 11.06 23.93
C SER A 213 -1.83 10.57 24.52
N PRO A 214 -1.33 11.19 25.61
CA PRO A 214 -0.22 10.64 26.38
C PRO A 214 -0.59 9.27 26.98
N ASP A 215 0.39 8.37 27.05
CA ASP A 215 0.21 7.08 27.74
C ASP A 215 -0.13 7.34 29.23
N PRO A 216 -1.19 6.72 29.77
CA PRO A 216 -1.67 7.00 31.13
C PRO A 216 -0.83 6.34 32.22
N TRP A 217 0.02 5.36 31.90
CA TRP A 217 0.72 4.56 32.90
C TRP A 217 1.54 5.42 33.89
N PRO A 218 2.38 6.40 33.45
CA PRO A 218 3.13 7.23 34.38
C PRO A 218 2.23 8.05 35.30
N THR A 219 1.18 8.67 34.74
CA THR A 219 0.16 9.41 35.51
C THR A 219 -0.51 8.52 36.54
N ASP A 220 -0.84 7.29 36.16
CA ASP A 220 -1.46 6.34 37.05
C ASP A 220 -0.58 6.00 38.25
N GLN A 221 0.73 5.85 38.04
CA GLN A 221 1.71 5.59 39.09
C GLN A 221 1.92 6.80 39.99
N ILE A 222 2.02 8.02 39.42
CA ILE A 222 2.12 9.27 40.19
C ILE A 222 0.92 9.39 41.13
N CYS A 223 -0.30 9.23 40.60
CA CYS A 223 -1.51 9.29 41.41
C CYS A 223 -1.51 8.26 42.56
N MET A 224 -0.97 7.05 42.35
CA MET A 224 -0.85 6.06 43.43
C MET A 224 0.11 6.51 44.54
N ILE A 225 1.23 7.12 44.18
CA ILE A 225 2.21 7.63 45.15
C ILE A 225 1.65 8.82 45.92
N LEU A 226 1.07 9.81 45.22
CA LEU A 226 0.53 11.01 45.84
C LEU A 226 -0.64 10.70 46.79
N THR A 227 -1.52 9.75 46.43
CA THR A 227 -2.55 9.26 47.35
C THR A 227 -1.94 8.61 48.60
N LYS A 228 -0.88 7.80 48.45
CA LYS A 228 -0.21 7.16 49.60
C LYS A 228 0.45 8.17 50.53
N GLN A 229 0.98 9.27 49.99
CA GLN A 229 1.58 10.36 50.74
C GLN A 229 0.58 11.42 51.22
N LYS A 230 -0.71 11.27 50.90
CA LYS A 230 -1.79 12.24 51.22
C LYS A 230 -1.54 13.64 50.63
N LEU A 231 -0.93 13.69 49.43
CA LEU A 231 -0.67 14.93 48.68
C LEU A 231 -1.78 15.20 47.66
N GLU A 232 -2.97 15.54 48.15
CA GLU A 232 -4.19 15.66 47.34
C GLU A 232 -4.14 16.85 46.36
N VAL A 233 -3.54 17.97 46.77
CA VAL A 233 -3.38 19.17 45.92
C VAL A 233 -2.49 18.86 44.71
N ASP A 234 -1.37 18.17 44.93
CA ASP A 234 -0.46 17.79 43.86
C ASP A 234 -1.07 16.73 42.95
N GLN A 235 -1.90 15.83 43.51
CA GLN A 235 -2.64 14.85 42.73
C GLN A 235 -3.62 15.51 41.77
N LEU A 236 -4.42 16.49 42.24
CA LEU A 236 -5.35 17.21 41.38
C LEU A 236 -4.61 17.95 40.26
N ARG A 237 -3.56 18.71 40.61
CA ARG A 237 -2.73 19.45 39.64
C ARG A 237 -2.14 18.52 38.57
N HIS A 238 -1.71 17.32 38.96
CA HIS A 238 -1.17 16.33 38.02
C HIS A 238 -2.25 15.78 37.08
N LEU A 239 -3.45 15.49 37.59
CA LEU A 239 -4.58 15.03 36.78
C LEU A 239 -5.03 16.10 35.77
N GLU A 240 -5.09 17.38 36.18
CA GLU A 240 -5.38 18.50 35.30
C GLU A 240 -4.35 18.63 34.16
N ARG A 241 -3.06 18.49 34.48
CA ARG A 241 -1.99 18.47 33.47
C ARG A 241 -2.22 17.36 32.44
N PHE A 242 -2.51 16.15 32.89
CA PHE A 242 -2.75 15.01 31.99
C PHE A 242 -3.98 15.25 31.10
N ILE A 243 -5.10 15.72 31.68
CA ILE A 243 -6.32 16.03 30.94
C ILE A 243 -6.05 17.11 29.87
N LYS A 244 -5.32 18.17 30.24
CA LYS A 244 -4.91 19.21 29.28
C LYS A 244 -4.04 18.63 28.16
N ALA A 245 -3.14 17.71 28.48
CA ALA A 245 -2.26 17.07 27.50
C ALA A 245 -2.99 16.07 26.58
N CYS A 246 -4.14 15.52 26.99
CA CYS A 246 -5.03 14.76 26.11
C CYS A 246 -5.70 15.65 25.06
N GLY A 247 -5.85 16.96 25.31
CA GLY A 247 -6.51 17.87 24.37
C GLY A 247 -7.94 17.43 24.05
N GLY A 248 -8.23 17.20 22.77
CA GLY A 248 -9.53 16.70 22.29
C GLY A 248 -9.66 15.18 22.24
N HIS A 249 -8.61 14.44 22.61
CA HIS A 249 -8.63 12.97 22.59
C HIS A 249 -9.29 12.41 23.86
N ASP A 250 -9.74 11.15 23.79
CA ASP A 250 -10.40 10.51 24.92
C ASP A 250 -9.47 10.36 26.13
N ILE A 251 -10.04 10.57 27.31
CA ILE A 251 -9.37 10.48 28.59
C ILE A 251 -9.75 9.13 29.22
N PRO A 252 -8.80 8.31 29.68
CA PRO A 252 -9.13 7.01 30.27
C PRO A 252 -10.06 7.12 31.48
N ASP A 253 -11.05 6.24 31.58
CA ASP A 253 -12.09 6.27 32.63
C ASP A 253 -11.52 6.27 34.05
N LYS A 254 -10.43 5.54 34.26
CA LYS A 254 -9.72 5.51 35.55
C LYS A 254 -9.18 6.89 35.94
N ILE A 255 -8.71 7.67 34.98
CA ILE A 255 -8.24 9.05 35.19
C ILE A 255 -9.44 9.97 35.43
N LYS A 256 -10.53 9.85 34.64
CA LYS A 256 -11.79 10.59 34.85
C LYS A 256 -12.32 10.40 36.28
N ALA A 257 -12.40 9.15 36.75
CA ALA A 257 -12.87 8.81 38.08
C ALA A 257 -11.97 9.37 39.20
N ARG A 258 -10.65 9.28 39.03
CA ARG A 258 -9.68 9.87 39.97
C ARG A 258 -9.80 11.40 40.05
N TYR A 259 -9.97 12.05 38.90
CA TYR A 259 -10.15 13.50 38.81
C TYR A 259 -11.43 13.97 39.51
N ALA A 260 -12.56 13.31 39.24
CA ALA A 260 -13.83 13.61 39.91
C ALA A 260 -13.70 13.49 41.44
N LYS A 261 -13.07 12.42 41.92
CA LYS A 261 -12.84 12.22 43.36
C LYS A 261 -11.94 13.31 43.97
N ALA A 262 -10.88 13.69 43.28
CA ALA A 262 -9.93 14.71 43.75
C ALA A 262 -10.56 16.10 43.84
N ARG A 263 -11.50 16.44 42.95
CA ARG A 263 -12.27 17.70 43.01
C ARG A 263 -13.22 17.76 44.20
N ILE A 264 -14.00 16.69 44.40
CA ILE A 264 -14.95 16.59 45.54
C ILE A 264 -14.21 16.75 46.89
N ALA A 265 -13.04 16.12 47.04
CA ALA A 265 -12.24 16.23 48.25
C ALA A 265 -11.80 17.68 48.57
N ARG A 266 -11.73 18.55 47.56
CA ARG A 266 -11.39 19.97 47.70
C ARG A 266 -12.61 20.90 47.79
N GLY A 267 -13.83 20.36 47.68
CA GLY A 267 -15.05 21.15 47.63
C GLY A 267 -15.29 21.87 46.29
N GLU A 268 -14.67 21.37 45.21
CA GLU A 268 -14.86 21.81 43.82
C GLU A 268 -15.74 20.86 43.02
#